data_AF-A0A6I3GGV1-F1
#
_entry.id   AF-A0A6I3GGV1-F1
#
_cell.length_a   1.000
_cell.length_b   1.000
_cell.length_c   1.000
_cell.angle_alpha   90.00
_cell.angle_beta   90.00
_cell.angle_gamma   90.00
#
_symmetry.space_group_name_H-M   'P 1'
#
loop_
_entity.id
_entity.type
_entity.pdbx_description
1 polymer ?
#
loop_
_entity_poly.entity_id
_entity_poly.type
_entity_poly.pdbx_seq_one_letter_code
_entity_poly.pdbx_strand_id
1 'polypeptide(L)'
;MPIAVVNPTTGAIEEEFTAHTPAEVQDRLAKAQAAYQVLRRTPYGQRAAWMNKAADLMEADVDTLAAMIVREMGKPITQARG
;
A
#
# COMPACT_ATOMS: atom_id res chain seq x y z
N MET A 1 3.15 -19.99 -2.89
CA MET A 1 2.98 -19.68 -1.46
C MET A 1 1.75 -18.79 -1.32
N PRO A 2 0.91 -18.97 -0.30
CA PRO A 2 -0.18 -18.04 -0.01
C PRO A 2 0.40 -16.64 0.21
N ILE A 3 -0.31 -15.60 -0.24
CA ILE A 3 0.00 -14.22 0.14
C ILE A 3 -0.65 -14.03 1.51
N ALA A 4 0.13 -13.81 2.56
CA ALA A 4 -0.38 -13.83 3.93
C ALA A 4 0.40 -12.88 4.83
N VAL A 5 -0.27 -12.37 5.85
CA VAL A 5 0.36 -11.73 7.02
C VAL A 5 0.81 -12.85 7.95
N VAL A 6 2.12 -13.03 8.07
CA VAL A 6 2.73 -13.96 9.02
C VAL A 6 3.45 -13.14 10.06
N ASN A 7 2.99 -13.16 11.31
CA ASN A 7 3.61 -12.42 12.38
C ASN A 7 4.97 -13.04 12.72
N PRO A 8 6.09 -12.34 12.49
CA PRO A 8 7.41 -12.93 12.64
C PRO A 8 7.80 -13.16 14.11
N THR A 9 7.08 -12.55 15.06
CA THR A 9 7.33 -12.71 16.50
C THR A 9 6.72 -14.00 17.03
N THR A 10 5.58 -14.43 16.46
CA THR A 10 4.82 -15.61 16.94
C THR A 10 4.84 -16.77 15.95
N GLY A 11 5.15 -16.52 14.68
CA GLY A 11 5.02 -17.47 13.58
C GLY A 11 3.58 -17.69 13.13
N ALA A 12 2.60 -16.97 13.67
CA ALA A 12 1.19 -17.16 13.36
C ALA A 12 0.84 -16.53 12.00
N ILE A 13 0.03 -17.24 11.21
CA ILE A 13 -0.68 -16.67 10.07
C ILE A 13 -1.88 -15.92 10.62
N GLU A 14 -1.91 -14.60 10.43
CA GLU A 14 -2.98 -13.77 10.96
C GLU A 14 -4.00 -13.35 9.90
N GLU A 15 -3.60 -13.36 8.62
CA GLU A 15 -4.47 -13.03 7.50
C GLU A 15 -3.96 -13.67 6.21
N GLU A 16 -4.86 -14.11 5.33
CA GLU A 16 -4.52 -14.68 4.02
C GLU A 16 -5.26 -13.93 2.91
N PHE A 17 -4.57 -13.76 1.78
CA PHE A 17 -5.04 -13.05 0.61
C PHE A 17 -4.99 -13.96 -0.61
N THR A 18 -6.07 -13.92 -1.38
CA THR A 18 -6.12 -14.64 -2.65
C THR A 18 -5.36 -13.86 -3.71
N ALA A 19 -4.41 -14.53 -4.37
CA ALA A 19 -3.70 -13.93 -5.50
C ALA A 19 -4.69 -13.63 -6.64
N HIS A 20 -4.49 -12.50 -7.30
CA HIS A 20 -5.26 -12.15 -8.49
C HIS A 20 -5.09 -13.23 -9.58
N THR A 21 -6.19 -13.57 -10.25
CA THR A 21 -6.18 -14.41 -11.45
C THR A 21 -5.53 -13.68 -12.62
N PRO A 22 -5.07 -14.39 -13.67
CA PRO A 22 -4.55 -13.75 -14.87
C PRO A 22 -5.54 -12.76 -15.51
N ALA A 23 -6.85 -13.07 -15.51
CA ALA A 23 -7.88 -12.18 -16.03
C ALA A 23 -8.02 -10.89 -15.22
N GLU A 24 -8.00 -10.99 -13.89
CA GLU A 24 -8.05 -9.83 -12.98
C GLU A 24 -6.81 -8.93 -13.10
N VAL A 25 -5.65 -9.52 -13.37
CA VAL A 25 -4.43 -8.77 -13.67
C VAL A 25 -4.60 -7.99 -14.98
N GLN A 26 -5.10 -8.63 -16.05
CA GLN A 26 -5.35 -7.94 -17.32
C GLN A 26 -6.35 -6.80 -17.20
N ASP A 27 -7.44 -6.98 -16.46
CA ASP A 27 -8.42 -5.93 -16.20
C ASP A 27 -7.79 -4.72 -15.46
N ARG A 28 -6.97 -4.96 -14.44
CA ARG A 28 -6.26 -3.89 -13.71
C ARG A 28 -5.25 -3.15 -14.60
N LEU A 29 -4.56 -3.85 -15.49
CA LEU A 29 -3.65 -3.23 -16.47
C LEU A 29 -4.43 -2.33 -17.45
N ALA A 30 -5.57 -2.78 -17.94
CA ALA A 30 -6.43 -1.97 -18.81
C ALA A 30 -6.92 -0.70 -18.10
N LYS A 31 -7.34 -0.82 -16.82
CA LYS A 31 -7.73 0.32 -15.98
C LYS A 31 -6.57 1.30 -15.76
N ALA A 32 -5.37 0.80 -15.46
CA ALA A 32 -4.18 1.63 -15.28
C ALA A 32 -3.85 2.41 -16.56
N GLN A 33 -3.94 1.75 -17.72
CA GLN A 33 -3.71 2.40 -19.01
C GLN A 33 -4.76 3.49 -19.29
N ALA A 34 -6.04 3.23 -19.01
CA ALA A 34 -7.10 4.22 -19.16
C ALA A 34 -6.88 5.43 -18.25
N ALA A 35 -6.53 5.20 -16.97
CA ALA A 35 -6.21 6.25 -16.02
C ALA A 35 -5.01 7.09 -16.47
N TYR A 36 -3.95 6.46 -16.98
CA TYR A 36 -2.79 7.17 -17.53
C TYR A 36 -3.17 8.13 -18.67
N GLN A 37 -4.04 7.73 -19.59
CA GLN A 37 -4.45 8.60 -20.70
C GLN A 37 -5.10 9.91 -20.24
N VAL A 38 -5.77 9.87 -19.08
CA VAL A 38 -6.36 11.04 -18.42
C VAL A 38 -5.30 11.80 -17.61
N LEU A 39 -4.64 11.10 -16.67
CA LEU A 39 -3.73 11.70 -15.69
C LEU A 39 -2.45 12.28 -16.31
N ARG A 40 -2.02 11.80 -17.49
CA ARG A 40 -0.83 12.35 -18.16
C ARG A 40 -0.96 13.84 -18.49
N ARG A 41 -2.20 14.35 -18.62
CA ARG A 41 -2.49 15.77 -18.89
C ARG A 41 -2.62 16.61 -17.62
N THR A 42 -2.57 15.99 -16.44
CA THR A 42 -2.69 16.72 -15.16
C THR A 42 -1.47 17.64 -14.96
N PRO A 43 -1.69 18.94 -14.67
CA PRO A 43 -0.60 19.87 -14.38
C PRO A 43 0.20 19.48 -13.13
N TYR A 44 1.48 19.87 -13.08
CA TYR A 44 2.34 19.57 -11.94
C TYR A 44 1.80 20.06 -10.60
N GLY A 45 1.19 21.26 -10.56
CA GLY A 45 0.61 21.79 -9.32
C GLY A 45 -0.48 20.89 -8.74
N GLN A 46 -1.33 20.30 -9.59
CA GLN A 46 -2.37 19.37 -9.14
C GLN A 46 -1.78 18.04 -8.66
N ARG A 47 -0.74 17.53 -9.34
CA ARG A 47 -0.03 16.32 -8.89
C ARG A 47 0.64 16.53 -7.54
N ALA A 48 1.30 17.67 -7.35
CA ALA A 48 1.92 18.05 -6.09
C ALA A 48 0.88 18.14 -4.97
N ALA A 49 -0.27 18.76 -5.23
CA ALA A 49 -1.36 18.84 -4.25
C ALA A 49 -1.84 17.44 -3.81
N TRP A 50 -1.99 16.49 -4.73
CA TRP A 50 -2.36 15.11 -4.38
C TRP A 50 -1.26 14.38 -3.59
N MET A 51 0.00 14.56 -3.96
CA MET A 51 1.12 13.91 -3.25
C MET A 51 1.29 14.48 -1.84
N ASN A 52 1.20 15.79 -1.66
CA ASN A 52 1.21 16.39 -0.33
C ASN A 52 0.01 15.91 0.50
N LYS A 53 -1.18 15.82 -0.10
CA LYS A 53 -2.34 15.30 0.62
C LYS A 53 -2.17 13.83 1.02
N ALA A 54 -1.52 13.02 0.20
CA ALA A 54 -1.17 11.64 0.56
C ALA A 54 -0.17 11.60 1.73
N ALA A 55 0.83 12.49 1.73
CA ALA A 55 1.76 12.63 2.85
C ALA A 55 1.03 13.03 4.15
N ASP A 56 0.15 14.04 4.10
CA ASP A 56 -0.66 14.45 5.26
C ASP A 56 -1.46 13.27 5.86
N LEU A 57 -2.03 12.41 5.00
CA LEU A 57 -2.78 11.23 5.43
C LEU A 57 -1.85 10.19 6.07
N MET A 58 -0.70 9.93 5.47
CA MET A 58 0.28 8.98 6.03
C MET A 58 0.83 9.46 7.38
N GLU A 59 1.07 10.77 7.53
CA GLU A 59 1.50 11.38 8.79
C GLU A 59 0.39 11.29 9.86
N ALA A 60 -0.85 11.56 9.48
CA ALA A 60 -2.00 11.42 10.38
C ALA A 60 -2.22 9.97 10.85
N ASP A 61 -1.94 8.99 9.98
CA ASP A 61 -2.14 7.56 10.24
C ASP A 61 -0.86 6.83 10.69
N VAL A 62 0.19 7.57 11.08
CA VAL A 62 1.52 7.01 11.36
C VAL A 62 1.50 5.85 12.35
N ASP A 63 0.69 5.93 13.41
CA ASP A 63 0.61 4.86 14.41
C ASP A 63 -0.03 3.58 13.86
N THR A 64 -1.05 3.72 13.02
CA THR A 64 -1.73 2.58 12.37
C THR A 64 -0.79 1.92 11.36
N LEU A 65 -0.13 2.72 10.53
CA LEU A 65 0.81 2.24 9.52
C LEU A 65 2.04 1.58 10.18
N ALA A 66 2.57 2.18 11.24
CA ALA A 66 3.70 1.62 11.97
C ALA A 66 3.35 0.28 12.62
N ALA A 67 2.17 0.16 13.24
CA ALA A 67 1.70 -1.09 13.83
C ALA A 67 1.55 -2.21 12.77
N MET A 68 1.02 -1.87 11.58
CA MET A 68 0.94 -2.80 10.45
C MET A 68 2.33 -3.28 10.02
N ILE A 69 3.30 -2.38 9.86
CA ILE A 69 4.69 -2.73 9.50
C ILE A 69 5.31 -3.67 10.55
N VAL A 70 5.13 -3.39 11.84
CA VAL A 70 5.65 -4.26 12.91
C VAL A 70 5.00 -5.63 12.87
N ARG A 71 3.68 -5.68 12.70
CA ARG A 71 2.88 -6.91 12.64
C ARG A 71 3.32 -7.82 11.50
N GLU A 72 3.55 -7.23 10.32
CA GLU A 72 3.89 -8.00 9.12
C GLU A 72 5.39 -8.33 9.05
N MET A 73 6.27 -7.40 9.44
CA MET A 73 7.70 -7.48 9.13
C MET A 73 8.61 -7.55 10.37
N GLY A 74 8.08 -7.32 11.58
CA GLY A 74 8.82 -7.46 12.84
C GLY A 74 9.79 -6.32 13.16
N LYS A 75 9.76 -5.21 12.42
CA LYS A 75 10.58 -4.03 12.68
C LYS A 75 10.22 -3.42 14.05
N PRO A 76 11.17 -2.94 14.88
CA PRO A 76 10.84 -2.23 16.11
C PRO A 76 9.92 -1.02 15.87
N ILE A 77 8.91 -0.82 16.73
CA ILE A 77 7.89 0.23 16.56
C ILE A 77 8.49 1.64 16.45
N THR A 78 9.58 1.90 17.17
CA THR A 78 10.28 3.19 17.11
C THR A 78 10.90 3.45 15.74
N GLN A 79 11.35 2.40 15.05
CA GLN A 79 11.83 2.51 13.68
C GLN A 79 10.69 2.45 12.65
N ALA A 80 9.52 1.88 12.98
CA ALA A 80 8.38 1.82 12.06
C ALA A 80 7.65 3.17 11.96
N ARG A 81 7.75 4.01 12.99
CA ARG A 81 7.18 5.37 13.02
C ARG A 81 8.01 6.43 12.30
N GLY A 82 9.28 6.14 11.96
CA GLY A 82 10.25 7.15 11.51
C GLY A 82 11.20 6.67 10.42
#